data_AF-A0A820L107-F1
#
_entry.id   AF-A0A820L107-F1
#
_cell.length_a   1.000
_cell.length_b   1.000
_cell.length_c   1.000
_cell.angle_alpha   90.00
_cell.angle_beta   90.00
_cell.angle_gamma   90.00
#
_symmetry.space_group_name_H-M   'P 1'
#
loop_
_entity.id
_entity.type
_entity.pdbx_description
1 polymer ?
#
loop_
_entity_poly.entity_id
_entity_poly.type
_entity_poly.pdbx_seq_one_letter_code
_entity_poly.pdbx_strand_id
1 'polypeptide(L)' 'MAPHGMFVDYDDAIYIADGANQRVVKWIPGATTGQVVTGGNGK' A
#
# COMPACT_ATOMS: atom_id res chain seq x y z
N MET A 1 -11.12 -11.03 -1.42
CA MET A 1 -9.70 -11.35 -1.12
C MET A 1 -9.14 -10.16 -0.36
N ALA A 2 -8.61 -10.38 0.84
CA ALA A 2 -8.10 -9.33 1.75
C ALA A 2 -6.71 -8.85 1.28
N PRO A 3 -6.19 -7.70 1.77
CA PRO A 3 -4.81 -7.32 1.51
C PRO A 3 -3.87 -8.46 1.93
N HIS A 4 -2.88 -8.73 1.07
CA HIS A 4 -1.99 -9.88 1.24
C HIS A 4 -0.88 -9.64 2.26
N GLY A 5 -0.67 -8.38 2.66
CA GLY A 5 0.33 -7.99 3.65
C GLY A 5 0.36 -6.49 3.91
N MET A 6 1.02 -6.13 5.02
CA MET A 6 1.30 -4.75 5.40
C MET A 6 2.73 -4.62 5.93
N PHE A 7 3.35 -3.46 5.71
CA PHE A 7 4.69 -3.12 6.19
C PHE A 7 4.70 -1.67 6.69
N VAL A 8 5.52 -1.38 7.71
CA VAL A 8 5.72 -0.03 8.25
C VAL A 8 7.21 0.28 8.17
N ASP A 9 7.56 1.43 7.58
CA ASP A 9 8.95 1.89 7.50
C ASP A 9 9.36 2.68 8.76
N TYR A 10 10.61 3.18 8.79
CA TYR A 10 11.14 3.95 9.91
C TYR A 10 10.50 5.35 10.04
N ASP A 11 9.85 5.84 8.99
CA ASP A 11 9.17 7.14 8.96
C ASP A 11 7.67 7.02 9.27
N ASP A 12 7.26 5.90 9.90
CA ASP A 12 5.87 5.52 10.21
C ASP A 12 4.94 5.46 8.99
N ALA A 13 5.50 5.31 7.78
CA ALA A 13 4.67 5.15 6.61
C ALA A 13 4.22 3.70 6.44
N ILE A 14 2.93 3.52 6.19
CA ILE A 14 2.28 2.21 6.06
C ILE A 14 2.15 1.86 4.58
N TYR A 15 2.61 0.68 4.23
CA TYR A 15 2.50 0.09 2.90
C TYR A 15 1.52 -1.07 2.95
N ILE A 16 0.49 -1.03 2.10
CA ILE A 16 -0.55 -2.07 2.03
C ILE A 16 -0.51 -2.71 0.65
N ALA A 17 -0.34 -4.02 0.61
CA ALA A 17 -0.50 -4.82 -0.60
C ALA A 17 -1.99 -5.07 -0.87
N ASP A 18 -2.60 -4.16 -1.62
CA ASP A 18 -3.98 -4.24 -2.08
C ASP A 18 -4.08 -5.19 -3.28
N GLY A 19 -4.03 -6.49 -2.97
CA GLY A 19 -4.02 -7.56 -3.98
C GLY A 19 -5.31 -7.65 -4.79
N ALA A 20 -6.44 -7.17 -4.25
CA ALA A 20 -7.69 -7.09 -5.00
C ALA A 20 -7.59 -6.10 -6.17
N ASN A 21 -6.87 -4.99 -5.97
CA ASN A 21 -6.64 -3.97 -6.99
C ASN A 21 -5.26 -4.06 -7.65
N GLN A 22 -4.52 -5.15 -7.41
CA GLN A 22 -3.18 -5.39 -7.95
C GLN A 22 -2.22 -4.20 -7.76
N ARG A 23 -2.28 -3.57 -6.59
CA ARG A 23 -1.49 -2.36 -6.29
C ARG A 23 -0.93 -2.40 -4.87
N VAL A 24 0.09 -1.58 -4.65
CA VAL A 24 0.61 -1.24 -3.33
C VAL A 24 0.28 0.22 -3.07
N VAL A 25 -0.30 0.48 -1.89
CA VAL A 25 -0.67 1.82 -1.45
C VAL A 25 0.18 2.21 -0.25
N LYS A 26 0.78 3.39 -0.30
CA LYS A 26 1.52 4.03 0.80
C LYS A 26 0.62 5.04 1.51
N TRP A 27 0.66 5.04 2.83
CA TRP A 27 -0.01 5.99 3.70
C TRP A 27 1.04 6.62 4.62
N ILE A 28 1.17 7.93 4.58
CA ILE A 28 2.02 8.66 5.53
C ILE A 28 1.22 9.06 6.77
N PRO A 29 1.86 9.30 7.93
CA PRO A 29 1.16 9.78 9.12
C PRO A 29 0.30 11.02 8.82
N GLY A 30 -0.97 10.97 9.22
CA GLY A 30 -1.93 12.05 9.00
C GLY A 30 -2.53 12.11 7.58
N ALA A 31 -2.17 11.21 6.66
CA ALA A 31 -2.81 11.15 5.35
C ALA A 31 -4.27 10.67 5.46
N THR A 32 -5.18 11.37 4.81
CA THR A 32 -6.59 10.95 4.64
C THR A 32 -6.80 10.11 3.39
N THR A 33 -5.81 10.07 2.49
CA THR A 33 -5.83 9.29 1.25
C THR A 33 -4.49 8.59 1.02
N GLY A 34 -4.54 7.40 0.44
CA GLY A 34 -3.36 6.59 0.15
C GLY A 34 -2.80 6.89 -1.23
N GLN A 35 -1.47 6.92 -1.35
CA GLN A 35 -0.76 7.08 -2.61
C GLN A 35 -0.44 5.71 -3.21
N VAL A 36 -0.84 5.47 -4.45
CA VAL A 36 -0.43 4.24 -5.15
C VAL A 36 1.06 4.37 -5.52
N VAL A 37 1.89 3.50 -4.94
CA VAL A 37 3.36 3.52 -5.14
C VAL A 37 3.79 2.59 -6.27
N THR A 38 3.04 1.50 -6.48
CA THR A 38 3.21 0.59 -7.62
C THR A 38 1.92 -0.19 -7.82
N GLY A 39 1.68 -0.68 -9.02
CA GLY A 39 0.53 -1.51 -9.36
C GLY A 39 0.49 -1.79 -10.85
N GLY A 40 0.10 -3.01 -11.22
CA GLY A 40 -0.03 -3.42 -12.62
C GLY A 40 1.13 -4.21 -13.25
N ASN A 41 2.13 -4.68 -12.50
CA ASN A 41 3.28 -5.45 -13.06
C ASN A 41 3.34 -6.93 -12.60
N GLY A 42 2.21 -7.54 -12.26
CA GLY A 42 2.10 -8.96 -11.92
C GLY A 42 1.57 -9.85 -13.05
N LYS A 43 1.18 -9.26 -14.19
CA LYS A 43 0.67 -9.86 -15.43
C LYS A 43 0.90 -8.86 -16.56
#